data_AF-R3U9P8-F1
#
_entry.id   AF-R3U9P8-F1
#
_cell.length_a   1.000
_cell.length_b   1.000
_cell.length_c   1.000
_cell.angle_alpha   90.00
_cell.angle_beta   90.00
_cell.angle_gamma   90.00
#
_symmetry.space_group_name_H-M   'P 1'
#
loop_
_entity.id
_entity.type
_entity.pdbx_description
1 polymer ?
#
loop_
_entity_poly.entity_id
_entity_poly.type
_entity_poly.pdbx_seq_one_letter_code
_entity_poly.pdbx_strand_id
1 'polypeptide(L)'
;MKKFLLGITLLVCLGFGTNVEAQERYEISENNTNLIEELTSEEPANSDYINNTIDMYYEVPSENDSSEDFNSFLNSVLVELKNYDNKQDEKLENQLETAEENVDLSLNSNLPKTSRALVATPYDLALTAYVTGIKLVERRGHWQTANYMRRAIVPANRVNTAYTPATYYNTNDTWARMVDSEDLMRSYYGRLKAEAFRGGRASGSFTGVHRFTSGHLLTALRGVSYTVSYKRQANGYYYTTVKVTDIFDFAWEPNGYNDFAVGFGNNYCYAMQSRGYIKPYKIEIVRSMSR
;
A
#
# COMPACT_ATOMS: atom_id res chain seq x y z
N MET A 1 29.03 -59.53 -48.44
CA MET A 1 29.15 -58.05 -48.51
C MET A 1 27.77 -57.49 -48.13
N LYS A 2 27.58 -56.62 -47.12
CA LYS A 2 27.74 -55.14 -47.20
C LYS A 2 27.14 -54.61 -48.52
N LYS A 3 26.14 -53.73 -48.62
CA LYS A 3 25.34 -52.83 -47.75
C LYS A 3 23.87 -52.85 -48.32
N PHE A 4 22.80 -52.27 -47.77
CA PHE A 4 22.48 -51.52 -46.53
C PHE A 4 20.93 -51.60 -46.33
N LEU A 5 20.41 -51.11 -45.20
CA LEU A 5 18.98 -50.80 -45.02
C LEU A 5 18.85 -49.62 -44.05
N LEU A 6 18.37 -48.46 -44.54
CA LEU A 6 18.12 -47.29 -43.68
C LEU A 6 16.85 -47.54 -42.86
N GLY A 7 16.96 -47.49 -41.53
CA GLY A 7 15.81 -47.51 -40.65
C GLY A 7 15.07 -46.18 -40.65
N ILE A 8 13.74 -46.22 -40.76
CA ILE A 8 12.87 -45.11 -40.40
C ILE A 8 12.52 -45.29 -38.93
N THR A 9 13.19 -44.55 -38.05
CA THR A 9 12.91 -44.56 -36.61
C THR A 9 11.60 -43.82 -36.35
N LEU A 10 10.52 -44.56 -36.06
CA LEU A 10 9.24 -43.99 -35.67
C LEU A 10 9.38 -43.39 -34.26
N LEU A 11 9.58 -42.08 -34.16
CA LEU A 11 9.65 -41.38 -32.88
C LEU A 11 8.24 -41.28 -32.28
N VAL A 12 7.90 -42.23 -31.40
CA VAL A 12 6.69 -42.15 -30.59
C VAL A 12 6.90 -41.05 -29.55
N CYS A 13 6.42 -39.85 -29.85
CA CYS A 13 6.29 -38.78 -28.86
C CYS A 13 5.27 -39.21 -27.81
N LEU A 14 5.76 -39.74 -26.68
CA LEU A 14 4.99 -39.87 -25.44
C LEU A 14 4.69 -38.46 -24.94
N GLY A 15 3.60 -37.89 -25.46
CA GLY A 15 3.00 -36.69 -24.91
C GLY A 15 2.45 -37.02 -23.53
N PHE A 16 3.24 -36.75 -22.49
CA PHE A 16 2.72 -36.61 -21.14
C PHE A 16 1.78 -35.42 -21.14
N GLY A 17 0.50 -35.68 -21.41
CA GLY A 17 -0.57 -34.73 -21.16
C GLY A 17 -0.58 -34.46 -19.67
N THR A 18 -0.04 -33.32 -19.26
CA THR A 18 -0.33 -32.76 -17.95
C THR A 18 -1.82 -32.47 -17.92
N ASN A 19 -2.58 -33.34 -17.29
CA ASN A 19 -3.93 -33.02 -16.87
C ASN A 19 -3.81 -31.82 -15.91
N VAL A 20 -4.03 -30.62 -16.44
CA VAL A 20 -4.34 -29.47 -15.62
C VAL A 20 -5.77 -29.74 -15.15
N GLU A 21 -5.90 -30.38 -13.99
CA GLU A 21 -7.18 -30.46 -13.30
C GLU A 21 -7.67 -29.02 -13.10
N ALA A 22 -8.85 -28.73 -13.65
CA ALA A 22 -9.49 -27.45 -13.46
C ALA A 22 -9.84 -27.35 -11.97
N GLN A 23 -9.07 -26.55 -11.24
CA GLN A 23 -9.26 -26.39 -9.81
C GLN A 23 -10.68 -25.90 -9.53
N GLU A 24 -11.41 -26.65 -8.71
CA GLU A 24 -12.78 -26.32 -8.34
C GLU A 24 -12.80 -25.01 -7.55
N ARG A 25 -13.43 -23.98 -8.12
CA ARG A 25 -13.59 -22.67 -7.49
C ARG A 25 -14.94 -22.65 -6.78
N TYR A 26 -14.92 -22.36 -5.49
CA TYR A 26 -16.13 -22.21 -4.69
C TYR A 26 -16.94 -20.99 -5.13
N GLU A 27 -18.27 -21.12 -5.12
CA GLU A 27 -19.17 -20.01 -5.35
C GLU A 27 -19.06 -18.98 -4.21
N ILE A 28 -18.92 -17.70 -4.56
CA ILE A 28 -18.90 -16.61 -3.58
C ILE A 28 -20.35 -16.29 -3.20
N SER A 29 -20.66 -16.39 -1.91
CA SER A 29 -21.98 -16.08 -1.37
C SER A 29 -22.38 -14.61 -1.60
N GLU A 30 -23.66 -14.36 -1.79
CA GLU A 30 -24.24 -13.02 -2.03
C GLU A 30 -23.76 -11.97 -1.00
N ASN A 31 -23.69 -12.34 0.28
CA ASN A 31 -23.18 -11.46 1.33
C ASN A 31 -21.71 -11.05 1.13
N ASN A 32 -20.87 -11.97 0.65
CA ASN A 32 -19.48 -11.66 0.33
C ASN A 32 -19.37 -10.85 -0.96
N THR A 33 -20.18 -11.13 -1.98
CA THR A 33 -20.25 -10.32 -3.22
C THR A 33 -20.59 -8.87 -2.91
N ASN A 34 -21.65 -8.62 -2.11
CA ASN A 34 -22.07 -7.27 -1.73
C ASN A 34 -20.96 -6.51 -0.96
N LEU A 35 -20.24 -7.18 -0.06
CA LEU A 35 -19.11 -6.59 0.66
C LEU A 35 -17.90 -6.31 -0.25
N ILE A 36 -17.65 -7.14 -1.27
CA ILE A 36 -16.60 -6.90 -2.27
C ILE A 36 -16.96 -5.69 -3.12
N GLU A 37 -18.20 -5.57 -3.59
CA GLU A 37 -18.67 -4.42 -4.38
C GLU A 37 -18.55 -3.11 -3.59
N GLU A 38 -18.98 -3.10 -2.32
CA GLU A 38 -18.80 -1.98 -1.40
C GLU A 38 -17.32 -1.59 -1.29
N LEU A 39 -16.48 -2.49 -0.79
CA LEU A 39 -15.08 -2.22 -0.47
C LEU A 39 -14.21 -1.86 -1.69
N THR A 40 -14.54 -2.37 -2.88
CA THR A 40 -13.80 -2.05 -4.12
C THR A 40 -14.29 -0.78 -4.80
N SER A 41 -15.50 -0.31 -4.47
CA SER A 41 -15.99 1.02 -4.90
C SER A 41 -15.42 2.17 -4.08
N GLU A 42 -15.08 1.91 -2.80
CA GLU A 42 -14.52 2.88 -1.86
C GLU A 42 -13.00 3.07 -2.09
N GLU A 43 -12.21 1.99 -2.10
CA GLU A 43 -10.74 2.09 -2.24
C GLU A 43 -10.16 1.16 -3.32
N PRO A 44 -9.43 1.71 -4.33
CA PRO A 44 -8.87 0.92 -5.43
C PRO A 44 -7.94 -0.22 -5.01
N ALA A 45 -7.21 -0.10 -3.90
CA ALA A 45 -6.30 -1.14 -3.42
C ALA A 45 -7.04 -2.40 -2.94
N ASN A 46 -8.31 -2.28 -2.57
CA ASN A 46 -9.09 -3.40 -2.06
C ASN A 46 -9.33 -4.46 -3.14
N SER A 47 -9.43 -4.07 -4.42
CA SER A 47 -9.62 -5.03 -5.50
C SER A 47 -8.48 -6.04 -5.56
N ASP A 48 -7.23 -5.59 -5.59
CA ASP A 48 -6.09 -6.52 -5.59
C ASP A 48 -5.94 -7.24 -4.26
N TYR A 49 -6.17 -6.60 -3.10
CA TYR A 49 -6.05 -7.30 -1.82
C TYR A 49 -7.06 -8.45 -1.70
N ILE A 50 -8.31 -8.23 -2.12
CA ILE A 50 -9.38 -9.23 -2.15
C ILE A 50 -9.06 -10.32 -3.18
N ASN A 51 -8.75 -9.94 -4.42
CA ASN A 51 -8.44 -10.90 -5.50
C ASN A 51 -7.22 -11.77 -5.14
N ASN A 52 -6.12 -11.16 -4.71
CA ASN A 52 -4.94 -11.90 -4.25
C ASN A 52 -5.23 -12.79 -3.03
N THR A 53 -6.24 -12.47 -2.20
CA THR A 53 -6.63 -13.31 -1.04
C THR A 53 -7.49 -14.50 -1.47
N ILE A 54 -8.35 -14.32 -2.47
CA ILE A 54 -9.12 -15.39 -3.11
C ILE A 54 -8.16 -16.32 -3.87
N ASP A 55 -7.26 -15.78 -4.68
CA ASP A 55 -6.26 -16.54 -5.43
C ASP A 55 -5.31 -17.29 -4.48
N MET A 56 -4.85 -16.66 -3.38
CA MET A 56 -4.11 -17.33 -2.30
C MET A 56 -4.87 -18.53 -1.71
N TYR A 57 -6.19 -18.42 -1.55
CA TYR A 57 -6.98 -19.52 -1.00
C TYR A 57 -7.04 -20.69 -1.98
N TYR A 58 -7.16 -20.42 -3.28
CA TYR A 58 -7.13 -21.45 -4.31
C TYR A 58 -5.71 -22.04 -4.49
N GLU A 59 -4.65 -21.24 -4.61
CA GLU A 59 -3.27 -21.73 -4.80
C GLU A 59 -2.76 -22.63 -3.67
N VAL A 60 -3.41 -22.60 -2.50
CA VAL A 60 -3.11 -23.47 -1.35
C VAL A 60 -4.36 -24.28 -0.96
N PRO A 61 -4.77 -25.30 -1.73
CA PRO A 61 -5.92 -26.12 -1.38
C PRO A 61 -5.58 -27.06 -0.22
N SER A 62 -6.57 -27.36 0.63
CA SER A 62 -6.52 -28.42 1.64
C SER A 62 -7.64 -29.41 1.42
N GLU A 63 -7.41 -30.69 1.74
CA GLU A 63 -8.38 -31.78 1.56
C GLU A 63 -9.70 -31.58 2.34
N ASN A 64 -9.70 -30.68 3.33
CA ASN A 64 -10.87 -30.37 4.16
C ASN A 64 -11.53 -29.03 3.77
N ASP A 65 -11.07 -28.36 2.71
CA ASP A 65 -11.65 -27.07 2.30
C ASP A 65 -13.05 -27.28 1.70
N SER A 66 -14.05 -26.60 2.27
CA SER A 66 -15.42 -26.56 1.75
C SER A 66 -15.81 -25.16 1.27
N SER A 67 -16.93 -25.07 0.54
CA SER A 67 -17.52 -23.78 0.17
C SER A 67 -17.91 -22.94 1.39
N GLU A 68 -18.30 -23.60 2.49
CA GLU A 68 -18.62 -22.93 3.76
C GLU A 68 -17.36 -22.39 4.44
N ASP A 69 -16.27 -23.16 4.48
CA ASP A 69 -14.98 -22.70 5.02
C ASP A 69 -14.40 -21.55 4.21
N PHE A 70 -14.46 -21.62 2.87
CA PHE A 70 -14.04 -20.54 1.98
C PHE A 70 -14.86 -19.27 2.22
N ASN A 71 -16.19 -19.36 2.24
CA ASN A 71 -17.04 -18.19 2.43
C ASN A 71 -16.94 -17.60 3.84
N SER A 72 -16.77 -18.43 4.86
CA SER A 72 -16.52 -18.02 6.24
C SER A 72 -15.17 -17.29 6.39
N PHE A 73 -14.11 -17.85 5.79
CA PHE A 73 -12.80 -17.20 5.71
C PHE A 73 -12.89 -15.86 4.98
N LEU A 74 -13.44 -15.83 3.77
CA LEU A 74 -13.55 -14.62 2.95
C LEU A 74 -14.38 -13.54 3.66
N ASN A 75 -15.47 -13.92 4.34
CA ASN A 75 -16.25 -12.97 5.13
C ASN A 75 -15.43 -12.36 6.27
N SER A 76 -14.67 -13.17 7.01
CA SER A 76 -13.76 -12.69 8.05
C SER A 76 -12.67 -11.75 7.50
N VAL A 77 -12.19 -11.98 6.27
CA VAL A 77 -11.26 -11.06 5.59
C VAL A 77 -11.94 -9.73 5.28
N LEU A 78 -13.10 -9.76 4.65
CA LEU A 78 -13.82 -8.55 4.21
C LEU A 78 -14.25 -7.68 5.41
N VAL A 79 -14.71 -8.29 6.49
CA VAL A 79 -15.07 -7.58 7.73
C VAL A 79 -13.84 -6.97 8.42
N GLU A 80 -12.71 -7.67 8.47
CA GLU A 80 -11.45 -7.11 9.01
C GLU A 80 -10.93 -5.97 8.12
N LEU A 81 -11.05 -6.09 6.80
CA LEU A 81 -10.67 -5.04 5.83
C LEU A 81 -11.53 -3.78 5.98
N LYS A 82 -12.86 -3.92 6.06
CA LYS A 82 -13.77 -2.79 6.29
C LYS A 82 -13.45 -2.05 7.59
N ASN A 83 -13.23 -2.80 8.67
CA ASN A 83 -12.84 -2.23 9.97
C ASN A 83 -11.42 -1.63 9.97
N TYR A 84 -10.55 -2.05 9.04
CA TYR A 84 -9.22 -1.49 8.85
C TYR A 84 -9.27 -0.18 8.07
N ASP A 85 -10.00 -0.13 6.95
CA ASP A 85 -10.10 1.03 6.08
C ASP A 85 -10.83 2.19 6.78
N ASN A 86 -11.97 1.93 7.45
CA ASN A 86 -12.65 2.92 8.30
C ASN A 86 -11.70 3.63 9.29
N LYS A 87 -10.74 2.88 9.88
CA LYS A 87 -9.74 3.43 10.81
C LYS A 87 -8.59 4.16 10.12
N GLN A 88 -8.36 3.97 8.82
CA GLN A 88 -7.40 4.77 8.07
C GLN A 88 -8.05 6.04 7.55
N ASP A 89 -9.34 5.99 7.22
CA ASP A 89 -10.12 7.15 6.78
C ASP A 89 -10.38 8.11 7.92
N GLU A 90 -10.76 7.62 9.10
CA GLU A 90 -10.82 8.42 10.33
C GLU A 90 -9.48 9.13 10.61
N LYS A 91 -8.34 8.44 10.44
CA LYS A 91 -7.02 9.08 10.60
C LYS A 91 -6.75 10.14 9.53
N LEU A 92 -7.11 9.87 8.27
CA LEU A 92 -6.92 10.83 7.19
C LEU A 92 -7.76 12.08 7.42
N GLU A 93 -9.03 11.92 7.82
CA GLU A 93 -9.95 13.02 8.16
C GLU A 93 -9.39 13.88 9.30
N ASN A 94 -8.98 13.26 10.42
CA ASN A 94 -8.33 13.97 11.53
C ASN A 94 -7.07 14.75 11.09
N GLN A 95 -6.25 14.19 10.19
CA GLN A 95 -5.05 14.85 9.66
C GLN A 95 -5.38 15.99 8.68
N LEU A 96 -6.46 15.86 7.91
CA LEU A 96 -6.96 16.92 7.04
C LEU A 96 -7.56 18.07 7.85
N GLU A 97 -8.38 17.78 8.86
CA GLU A 97 -8.93 18.77 9.81
C GLU A 97 -7.79 19.52 10.52
N THR A 98 -6.82 18.78 11.10
CA THR A 98 -5.62 19.38 11.72
C THR A 98 -4.85 20.27 10.73
N ALA A 99 -4.70 19.84 9.48
CA ALA A 99 -4.02 20.64 8.46
C ALA A 99 -4.81 21.91 8.06
N GLU A 100 -6.14 21.88 8.10
CA GLU A 100 -7.02 23.00 7.77
C GLU A 100 -7.16 24.01 8.92
N GLU A 101 -7.28 23.56 10.17
CA GLU A 101 -7.25 24.43 11.36
C GLU A 101 -5.95 25.25 11.47
N ASN A 102 -4.83 24.65 11.07
CA ASN A 102 -3.51 25.28 11.12
C ASN A 102 -3.18 26.14 9.88
N VAL A 103 -4.15 26.42 8.99
CA VAL A 103 -3.93 27.34 7.86
C VAL A 103 -3.93 28.80 8.34
N ASP A 104 -2.75 29.41 8.32
CA ASP A 104 -2.60 30.85 8.61
C ASP A 104 -3.02 31.68 7.39
N LEU A 105 -4.32 32.00 7.34
CA LEU A 105 -4.93 32.86 6.33
C LEU A 105 -4.37 34.30 6.33
N SER A 106 -3.71 34.76 7.40
CA SER A 106 -3.12 36.11 7.45
C SER A 106 -1.96 36.26 6.46
N LEU A 107 -1.24 35.16 6.17
CA LEU A 107 -0.15 35.12 5.19
C LEU A 107 -0.62 35.28 3.73
N ASN A 108 -1.91 35.09 3.46
CA ASN A 108 -2.52 35.32 2.14
C ASN A 108 -2.97 36.79 1.93
N SER A 109 -2.88 37.66 2.95
CA SER A 109 -3.41 39.04 2.87
C SER A 109 -2.55 40.02 2.05
N ASN A 110 -1.26 39.73 1.85
CA ASN A 110 -0.32 40.59 1.11
C ASN A 110 -0.28 40.33 -0.41
N LEU A 111 -1.43 40.04 -1.03
CA LEU A 111 -1.55 39.85 -2.48
C LEU A 111 -1.84 41.17 -3.20
N PRO A 112 -0.91 41.74 -4.00
CA PRO A 112 -1.23 42.88 -4.86
C PRO A 112 -2.12 42.39 -5.99
N LYS A 113 -3.41 42.77 -5.99
CA LYS A 113 -4.38 42.40 -7.04
C LYS A 113 -4.15 43.10 -8.40
N THR A 114 -2.97 43.66 -8.66
CA THR A 114 -2.72 44.48 -9.85
C THR A 114 -1.32 44.35 -10.45
N SER A 115 -1.30 44.52 -11.77
CA SER A 115 -0.18 44.80 -12.70
C SER A 115 0.49 43.62 -13.43
N ARG A 116 0.67 43.82 -14.74
CA ARG A 116 1.14 42.84 -15.74
C ARG A 116 2.67 42.73 -15.75
N ALA A 117 3.23 42.16 -14.69
CA ALA A 117 4.60 41.65 -14.69
C ALA A 117 4.58 40.16 -14.31
N LEU A 118 5.56 39.39 -14.77
CA LEU A 118 5.80 38.00 -14.36
C LEU A 118 6.37 37.96 -12.93
N VAL A 119 5.60 38.47 -11.97
CA VAL A 119 5.90 38.41 -10.54
C VAL A 119 5.45 37.04 -10.06
N ALA A 120 6.41 36.18 -9.71
CA ALA A 120 6.14 34.89 -9.08
C ALA A 120 5.29 35.13 -7.82
N THR A 121 4.15 34.43 -7.72
CA THR A 121 3.28 34.54 -6.56
C THR A 121 3.96 33.96 -5.31
N PRO A 122 3.47 34.25 -4.09
CA PRO A 122 3.93 33.57 -2.88
C PRO A 122 3.85 32.04 -2.99
N TYR A 123 2.85 31.51 -3.70
CA TYR A 123 2.73 30.10 -4.04
C TYR A 123 3.85 29.62 -4.98
N ASP A 124 4.16 30.35 -6.06
CA ASP A 124 5.21 29.94 -7.01
C ASP A 124 6.60 29.91 -6.37
N LEU A 125 6.90 30.91 -5.53
CA LEU A 125 8.14 30.97 -4.76
C LEU A 125 8.21 29.83 -3.74
N ALA A 126 7.09 29.53 -3.07
CA ALA A 126 7.00 28.44 -2.11
C ALA A 126 7.17 27.06 -2.77
N LEU A 127 6.47 26.85 -3.88
CA LEU A 127 6.56 25.64 -4.70
C LEU A 127 7.98 25.44 -5.26
N THR A 128 8.66 26.50 -5.69
CA THR A 128 10.02 26.42 -6.24
C THR A 128 11.03 25.89 -5.21
N ALA A 129 10.98 26.37 -3.98
CA ALA A 129 11.86 25.87 -2.93
C ALA A 129 11.41 24.48 -2.42
N TYR A 130 10.10 24.19 -2.34
CA TYR A 130 9.61 22.82 -2.06
C TYR A 130 10.15 21.79 -3.07
N VAL A 131 10.01 22.08 -4.37
CA VAL A 131 10.54 21.25 -5.46
C VAL A 131 12.07 21.14 -5.43
N THR A 132 12.77 22.15 -4.91
CA THR A 132 14.22 22.07 -4.66
C THR A 132 14.52 21.09 -3.51
N GLY A 133 13.75 21.12 -2.42
CA GLY A 133 13.82 20.11 -1.35
C GLY A 133 13.57 18.68 -1.84
N ILE A 134 12.53 18.48 -2.66
CA ILE A 134 12.22 17.18 -3.30
C ILE A 134 13.44 16.65 -4.08
N LYS A 135 14.11 17.50 -4.87
CA LYS A 135 15.33 17.13 -5.60
C LYS A 135 16.50 16.78 -4.68
N LEU A 136 16.60 17.36 -3.48
CA LEU A 136 17.61 17.01 -2.49
C LEU A 136 17.32 15.66 -1.84
N VAL A 137 16.07 15.38 -1.47
CA VAL A 137 15.61 14.08 -0.95
C VAL A 137 15.88 12.96 -1.96
N GLU A 138 15.53 13.20 -3.23
CA GLU A 138 15.80 12.28 -4.34
C GLU A 138 17.29 12.02 -4.56
N ARG A 139 18.13 13.06 -4.55
CA ARG A 139 19.60 12.95 -4.66
C ARG A 139 20.25 12.22 -3.48
N ARG A 140 19.62 12.19 -2.31
CA ARG A 140 20.05 11.40 -1.14
C ARG A 140 19.62 9.93 -1.23
N GLY A 141 18.97 9.52 -2.32
CA GLY A 141 18.50 8.15 -2.56
C GLY A 141 17.04 7.90 -2.18
N HIS A 142 16.38 8.86 -1.53
CA HIS A 142 15.01 8.72 -1.00
C HIS A 142 13.93 9.04 -2.06
N TRP A 143 14.06 8.43 -3.25
CA TRP A 143 13.20 8.66 -4.42
C TRP A 143 11.70 8.49 -4.14
N GLN A 144 11.29 7.54 -3.28
CA GLN A 144 9.87 7.35 -2.98
C GLN A 144 9.33 8.44 -2.04
N THR A 145 10.08 8.86 -1.02
CA THR A 145 9.73 10.05 -0.22
C THR A 145 9.61 11.30 -1.11
N ALA A 146 10.53 11.47 -2.07
CA ALA A 146 10.46 12.55 -3.04
C ALA A 146 9.21 12.44 -3.95
N ASN A 147 8.82 11.24 -4.37
CA ASN A 147 7.56 10.99 -5.07
C ASN A 147 6.36 11.38 -4.18
N TYR A 148 6.35 10.95 -2.92
CA TYR A 148 5.26 11.26 -1.98
C TYR A 148 5.09 12.77 -1.73
N MET A 149 6.20 13.50 -1.60
CA MET A 149 6.20 14.95 -1.53
C MET A 149 5.65 15.60 -2.81
N ARG A 150 5.91 15.07 -4.01
CA ARG A 150 5.34 15.60 -5.26
C ARG A 150 3.82 15.46 -5.30
N ARG A 151 3.28 14.32 -4.84
CA ARG A 151 1.83 14.04 -4.85
C ARG A 151 1.04 14.91 -3.88
N ALA A 152 1.67 15.35 -2.80
CA ALA A 152 1.09 16.22 -1.79
C ALA A 152 0.66 17.61 -2.30
N ILE A 153 1.23 18.06 -3.42
CA ILE A 153 1.12 19.45 -3.90
C ILE A 153 -0.31 19.75 -4.34
N VAL A 154 -0.94 20.72 -3.66
CA VAL A 154 -2.26 21.24 -4.01
C VAL A 154 -2.10 22.16 -5.24
N PRO A 155 -2.81 21.93 -6.36
CA PRO A 155 -2.75 22.82 -7.51
C PRO A 155 -3.10 24.27 -7.14
N ALA A 156 -2.42 25.25 -7.75
CA ALA A 156 -2.57 26.68 -7.41
C ALA A 156 -4.04 27.18 -7.44
N ASN A 157 -4.85 26.66 -8.37
CA ASN A 157 -6.28 26.97 -8.51
C ASN A 157 -7.21 26.18 -7.55
N ARG A 158 -6.63 25.38 -6.65
CA ARG A 158 -7.30 24.55 -5.63
C ARG A 158 -6.82 24.84 -4.20
N VAL A 159 -5.83 25.72 -4.03
CA VAL A 159 -5.40 26.22 -2.71
C VAL A 159 -6.60 26.85 -1.98
N ASN A 160 -6.70 26.60 -0.67
CA ASN A 160 -7.83 27.00 0.18
C ASN A 160 -9.20 26.44 -0.29
N THR A 161 -9.22 25.26 -0.90
CA THR A 161 -10.46 24.50 -1.19
C THR A 161 -10.42 23.13 -0.53
N ALA A 162 -11.57 22.45 -0.47
CA ALA A 162 -11.71 21.05 -0.05
C ALA A 162 -11.07 20.03 -1.04
N TYR A 163 -10.02 20.43 -1.76
CA TYR A 163 -9.18 19.52 -2.52
C TYR A 163 -8.39 18.63 -1.57
N THR A 164 -8.35 17.33 -1.85
CA THR A 164 -7.51 16.34 -1.18
C THR A 164 -6.75 15.57 -2.27
N PRO A 165 -5.43 15.32 -2.14
CA PRO A 165 -4.71 14.48 -3.07
C PRO A 165 -5.26 13.04 -3.05
N ALA A 166 -5.46 12.44 -4.22
CA ALA A 166 -5.98 11.08 -4.31
C ALA A 166 -5.00 10.05 -3.73
N THR A 167 -5.56 8.96 -3.15
CA THR A 167 -4.82 7.81 -2.61
C THR A 167 -3.70 7.39 -3.56
N TYR A 168 -2.48 7.21 -3.03
CA TYR A 168 -1.38 6.66 -3.81
C TYR A 168 -1.29 5.15 -3.61
N TYR A 169 -1.19 4.42 -4.71
CA TYR A 169 -1.35 2.97 -4.71
C TYR A 169 -0.18 2.26 -5.40
N ASN A 170 0.34 1.20 -4.76
CA ASN A 170 1.31 0.26 -5.31
C ASN A 170 0.83 -1.20 -5.12
N THR A 171 1.10 -2.06 -6.08
CA THR A 171 0.69 -3.48 -6.04
C THR A 171 1.76 -4.40 -6.63
N ASN A 172 2.24 -5.36 -5.84
CA ASN A 172 3.16 -6.45 -6.23
C ASN A 172 4.49 -6.06 -6.93
N ASP A 173 4.75 -4.76 -7.06
CA ASP A 173 5.90 -4.14 -7.70
C ASP A 173 7.16 -4.16 -6.81
N THR A 174 8.24 -3.55 -7.30
CA THR A 174 9.51 -3.45 -6.57
C THR A 174 9.36 -2.71 -5.23
N TRP A 175 8.47 -1.70 -5.15
CA TRP A 175 8.24 -0.96 -3.91
C TRP A 175 7.45 -1.81 -2.91
N ALA A 176 6.37 -2.46 -3.33
CA ALA A 176 5.60 -3.38 -2.50
C ALA A 176 6.47 -4.51 -1.92
N ARG A 177 7.45 -5.02 -2.68
CA ARG A 177 8.45 -5.99 -2.20
C ARG A 177 9.46 -5.42 -1.21
N MET A 178 9.80 -4.13 -1.30
CA MET A 178 10.65 -3.45 -0.32
C MET A 178 9.90 -3.17 0.99
N VAL A 179 8.60 -2.88 0.91
CA VAL A 179 7.77 -2.62 2.09
C VAL A 179 7.46 -3.92 2.84
N ASP A 180 7.05 -4.97 2.13
CA ASP A 180 6.91 -6.33 2.67
C ASP A 180 8.26 -7.07 2.75
N SER A 181 9.29 -6.35 3.19
CA SER A 181 10.62 -6.87 3.45
C SER A 181 10.70 -7.57 4.82
N GLU A 182 11.89 -8.04 5.17
CA GLU A 182 12.11 -8.82 6.39
C GLU A 182 11.73 -8.09 7.68
N ASP A 183 11.83 -6.75 7.73
CA ASP A 183 11.50 -5.94 8.92
C ASP A 183 9.99 -6.00 9.24
N LEU A 184 9.14 -5.65 8.26
CA LEU A 184 7.69 -5.75 8.39
C LEU A 184 7.25 -7.21 8.56
N MET A 185 7.83 -8.14 7.79
CA MET A 185 7.50 -9.56 7.89
C MET A 185 7.78 -10.11 9.29
N ARG A 186 8.94 -9.82 9.89
CA ARG A 186 9.23 -10.20 11.29
C ARG A 186 8.17 -9.67 12.26
N SER A 187 7.63 -8.48 12.01
CA SER A 187 6.59 -7.85 12.82
C SER A 187 5.26 -8.63 12.82
N TYR A 188 4.78 -9.12 11.67
CA TYR A 188 3.50 -9.84 11.58
C TYR A 188 3.65 -11.37 11.68
N TYR A 189 4.80 -11.93 11.34
CA TYR A 189 5.02 -13.39 11.28
C TYR A 189 5.02 -14.07 12.66
N GLY A 190 5.40 -13.35 13.71
CA GLY A 190 5.20 -13.80 15.09
C GLY A 190 3.72 -14.03 15.44
N ARG A 191 2.82 -13.17 14.92
CA ARG A 191 1.37 -13.32 15.08
C ARG A 191 0.80 -14.42 14.19
N LEU A 192 1.20 -14.51 12.91
CA LEU A 192 0.83 -15.64 12.04
C LEU A 192 1.07 -17.00 12.72
N LYS A 193 2.27 -17.19 13.27
CA LYS A 193 2.60 -18.40 14.02
C LYS A 193 1.73 -18.58 15.26
N ALA A 194 1.44 -17.53 16.02
CA ALA A 194 0.58 -17.63 17.19
C ALA A 194 -0.85 -18.06 16.83
N GLU A 195 -1.48 -17.43 15.83
CA GLU A 195 -2.84 -17.75 15.37
C GLU A 195 -2.92 -19.19 14.83
N ALA A 196 -1.96 -19.59 13.98
CA ALA A 196 -1.95 -20.91 13.35
C ALA A 196 -1.57 -22.08 14.30
N PHE A 197 -0.61 -21.88 15.22
CA PHE A 197 -0.19 -22.93 16.16
C PHE A 197 -1.06 -23.02 17.42
N ARG A 198 -1.59 -21.89 17.94
CA ARG A 198 -2.41 -21.89 19.17
C ARG A 198 -3.91 -21.93 18.90
N GLY A 199 -4.36 -21.28 17.83
CA GLY A 199 -5.76 -21.32 17.40
C GLY A 199 -6.11 -22.50 16.49
N GLY A 200 -5.10 -23.24 16.00
CA GLY A 200 -5.29 -24.36 15.05
C GLY A 200 -5.78 -23.95 13.66
N ARG A 201 -5.91 -22.66 13.40
CA ARG A 201 -6.52 -22.09 12.18
C ARG A 201 -5.62 -22.31 10.96
N ALA A 202 -6.20 -22.90 9.90
CA ALA A 202 -5.53 -23.08 8.62
C ALA A 202 -5.49 -21.78 7.79
N SER A 203 -6.46 -20.88 7.97
CA SER A 203 -6.52 -19.55 7.36
C SER A 203 -7.10 -18.50 8.31
N GLY A 204 -6.94 -17.23 7.96
CA GLY A 204 -7.58 -16.12 8.68
C GLY A 204 -7.04 -14.76 8.24
N SER A 205 -7.47 -13.72 8.96
CA SER A 205 -6.99 -12.35 8.80
C SER A 205 -6.68 -11.69 10.14
N PHE A 206 -5.85 -10.64 10.12
CA PHE A 206 -5.66 -9.74 11.25
C PHE A 206 -5.01 -8.41 10.85
N THR A 207 -5.31 -7.36 11.61
CA THR A 207 -4.64 -6.05 11.54
C THR A 207 -3.51 -5.86 12.55
N GLY A 208 -2.60 -4.93 12.24
CA GLY A 208 -1.53 -4.50 13.15
C GLY A 208 -0.89 -3.18 12.74
N VAL A 209 0.17 -2.79 13.45
CA VAL A 209 0.98 -1.59 13.16
C VAL A 209 2.46 -1.95 13.19
N HIS A 210 3.27 -1.21 12.44
CA HIS A 210 4.73 -1.36 12.39
C HIS A 210 5.39 0.01 12.23
N ARG A 211 6.59 0.20 12.81
CA ARG A 211 7.40 1.41 12.59
C ARG A 211 8.74 1.01 12.00
N PHE A 212 8.98 1.35 10.74
CA PHE A 212 10.29 1.17 10.12
C PHE A 212 11.32 2.07 10.81
N THR A 213 12.50 1.52 11.06
CA THR A 213 13.51 2.17 11.93
C THR A 213 14.72 2.71 11.18
N SER A 214 14.87 2.42 9.88
CA SER A 214 16.03 2.85 9.10
C SER A 214 15.77 3.01 7.60
N GLY A 215 16.72 3.66 6.93
CA GLY A 215 16.84 3.69 5.48
C GLY A 215 15.67 4.35 4.75
N HIS A 216 15.36 3.82 3.57
CA HIS A 216 14.38 4.36 2.65
C HIS A 216 12.93 4.16 3.13
N LEU A 217 12.67 3.09 3.88
CA LEU A 217 11.35 2.79 4.45
C LEU A 217 11.02 3.76 5.58
N LEU A 218 11.98 4.06 6.47
CA LEU A 218 11.82 5.07 7.51
C LEU A 218 11.41 6.44 6.94
N THR A 219 12.04 6.90 5.86
CA THR A 219 11.72 8.20 5.25
C THR A 219 10.43 8.23 4.44
N ALA A 220 9.93 7.09 3.99
CA ALA A 220 8.77 7.00 3.12
C ALA A 220 7.50 6.65 3.90
N LEU A 221 7.61 5.80 4.92
CA LEU A 221 6.50 5.08 5.54
C LEU A 221 6.73 4.86 7.05
N ARG A 222 7.21 5.86 7.80
CA ARG A 222 7.78 5.67 9.15
C ARG A 222 6.91 4.86 10.12
N GLY A 223 5.58 4.98 10.06
CA GLY A 223 4.65 4.29 10.94
C GLY A 223 3.41 3.81 10.22
N VAL A 224 3.46 2.58 9.71
CA VAL A 224 2.36 2.00 8.93
C VAL A 224 1.36 1.23 9.78
N SER A 225 0.12 1.20 9.32
CA SER A 225 -0.88 0.20 9.73
C SER A 225 -0.97 -0.86 8.64
N TYR A 226 -1.22 -2.13 8.98
CA TYR A 226 -1.35 -3.20 7.99
C TYR A 226 -2.51 -4.14 8.31
N THR A 227 -3.02 -4.82 7.28
CA THR A 227 -3.88 -5.98 7.40
C THR A 227 -3.27 -7.15 6.62
N VAL A 228 -3.29 -8.34 7.20
CA VAL A 228 -2.75 -9.59 6.64
C VAL A 228 -3.89 -10.59 6.54
N SER A 229 -4.08 -11.17 5.36
CA SER A 229 -4.80 -12.43 5.16
C SER A 229 -3.79 -13.55 4.91
N TYR A 230 -4.09 -14.75 5.39
CA TYR A 230 -3.17 -15.89 5.27
C TYR A 230 -3.86 -17.23 5.06
N LYS A 231 -3.13 -18.17 4.44
CA LYS A 231 -3.44 -19.59 4.41
C LYS A 231 -2.17 -20.42 4.63
N ARG A 232 -2.25 -21.43 5.50
CA ARG A 232 -1.15 -22.33 5.84
C ARG A 232 -1.01 -23.41 4.76
N GLN A 233 0.21 -23.59 4.28
CA GLN A 233 0.57 -24.59 3.27
C GLN A 233 0.87 -25.96 3.91
N ALA A 234 0.74 -27.04 3.12
CA ALA A 234 0.98 -28.41 3.57
C ALA A 234 2.44 -28.66 4.03
N ASN A 235 3.40 -27.90 3.50
CA ASN A 235 4.81 -27.87 3.90
C ASN A 235 5.07 -27.12 5.23
N GLY A 236 4.04 -26.57 5.88
CA GLY A 236 4.13 -25.79 7.13
C GLY A 236 4.47 -24.30 6.97
N TYR A 237 4.66 -23.84 5.73
CA TYR A 237 4.87 -22.44 5.36
C TYR A 237 3.53 -21.70 5.20
N TYR A 238 3.56 -20.40 4.89
CA TYR A 238 2.36 -19.57 4.82
C TYR A 238 2.31 -18.79 3.51
N TYR A 239 1.17 -18.86 2.82
CA TYR A 239 0.84 -17.85 1.84
C TYR A 239 0.17 -16.68 2.56
N THR A 240 0.65 -15.47 2.29
CA THR A 240 0.14 -14.23 2.88
C THR A 240 -0.18 -13.20 1.80
N THR A 241 -1.33 -12.54 1.93
CA THR A 241 -1.66 -11.30 1.22
C THR A 241 -1.73 -10.16 2.24
N VAL A 242 -1.01 -9.07 1.98
CA VAL A 242 -0.82 -7.96 2.92
C VAL A 242 -1.24 -6.65 2.24
N LYS A 243 -2.09 -5.84 2.88
CA LYS A 243 -2.31 -4.43 2.56
C LYS A 243 -1.65 -3.60 3.67
N VAL A 244 -0.81 -2.65 3.27
CA VAL A 244 -0.10 -1.71 4.15
C VAL A 244 -0.57 -0.31 3.80
N THR A 245 -0.96 0.46 4.81
CA THR A 245 -1.44 1.83 4.67
C THR A 245 -0.69 2.78 5.58
N ASP A 246 -0.37 3.96 5.06
CA ASP A 246 0.18 5.09 5.80
C ASP A 246 -0.58 6.38 5.41
N ILE A 247 -0.59 7.38 6.29
CA ILE A 247 -1.10 8.71 5.99
C ILE A 247 0.10 9.65 5.89
N PHE A 248 0.36 10.19 4.70
CA PHE A 248 1.51 11.07 4.48
C PHE A 248 1.22 12.48 5.02
N ASP A 249 1.38 12.64 6.33
CA ASP A 249 0.97 13.81 7.13
C ASP A 249 2.07 14.88 7.31
N PHE A 250 3.27 14.63 6.79
CA PHE A 250 4.48 15.44 6.99
C PHE A 250 4.90 15.60 8.47
N ALA A 251 4.56 14.65 9.34
CA ALA A 251 5.00 14.61 10.74
C ALA A 251 6.48 14.20 10.88
N TRP A 252 7.37 15.11 10.48
CA TRP A 252 8.81 14.96 10.69
C TRP A 252 9.14 15.26 12.17
N GLU A 253 9.07 14.26 13.05
CA GLU A 253 9.45 14.40 14.47
C GLU A 253 10.93 14.86 14.64
N PRO A 254 11.25 15.66 15.67
CA PRO A 254 12.64 15.96 16.04
C PRO A 254 13.42 14.66 16.31
N ASN A 255 14.64 14.57 15.77
CA ASN A 255 15.54 13.41 15.87
C ASN A 255 15.09 12.13 15.13
N GLY A 256 14.01 12.16 14.34
CA GLY A 256 13.61 11.03 13.50
C GLY A 256 14.56 10.75 12.32
N TYR A 257 15.38 11.73 11.94
CA TYR A 257 16.24 11.69 10.76
C TYR A 257 17.60 12.34 11.04
N ASN A 258 18.58 11.56 11.47
CA ASN A 258 19.91 12.06 11.79
C ASN A 258 20.79 12.30 10.54
N ASP A 259 20.30 13.06 9.54
CA ASP A 259 21.16 13.99 8.79
C ASP A 259 20.41 15.01 7.90
N PHE A 260 21.01 16.20 7.81
CA PHE A 260 20.94 17.22 6.74
C PHE A 260 19.60 17.79 6.21
N ALA A 261 18.51 17.04 6.15
CA ALA A 261 17.25 17.48 5.52
C ALA A 261 16.23 18.05 6.52
N VAL A 262 16.36 17.75 7.82
CA VAL A 262 15.37 18.07 8.88
C VAL A 262 15.04 19.56 8.98
N GLY A 263 16.06 20.43 8.97
CA GLY A 263 15.84 21.88 9.04
C GLY A 263 15.08 22.47 7.84
N PHE A 264 15.17 21.80 6.68
CA PHE A 264 14.44 22.18 5.47
C PHE A 264 13.07 21.48 5.45
N GLY A 265 13.03 20.15 5.47
CA GLY A 265 11.81 19.35 5.41
C GLY A 265 10.79 19.74 6.49
N ASN A 266 11.18 19.78 7.77
CA ASN A 266 10.23 20.01 8.86
C ASN A 266 9.62 21.42 8.77
N ASN A 267 10.47 22.46 8.72
CA ASN A 267 10.01 23.84 8.69
C ASN A 267 9.29 24.18 7.38
N TYR A 268 9.71 23.60 6.26
CA TYR A 268 9.17 23.92 4.94
C TYR A 268 7.92 23.13 4.58
N CYS A 269 7.84 21.83 4.92
CA CYS A 269 6.58 21.09 4.80
C CYS A 269 5.52 21.71 5.72
N TYR A 270 5.85 22.01 6.98
CA TYR A 270 4.94 22.72 7.88
C TYR A 270 4.51 24.08 7.30
N ALA A 271 5.43 24.89 6.78
CA ALA A 271 5.11 26.18 6.17
C ALA A 271 4.33 26.10 4.85
N MET A 272 4.40 24.98 4.12
CA MET A 272 3.57 24.70 2.94
C MET A 272 2.17 24.21 3.35
N GLN A 273 2.08 23.37 4.38
CA GLN A 273 0.84 22.81 4.92
C GLN A 273 0.00 23.91 5.59
N SER A 274 0.61 24.77 6.42
CA SER A 274 -0.04 25.95 7.03
C SER A 274 -0.43 27.06 6.04
N ARG A 275 -0.17 26.87 4.75
CA ARG A 275 -0.69 27.70 3.66
C ARG A 275 -1.67 26.96 2.73
N GLY A 276 -1.97 25.69 3.01
CA GLY A 276 -2.78 24.82 2.16
C GLY A 276 -2.15 24.51 0.80
N TYR A 277 -0.82 24.62 0.66
CA TYR A 277 -0.08 24.37 -0.59
C TYR A 277 0.32 22.90 -0.73
N ILE A 278 0.38 22.17 0.39
CA ILE A 278 0.41 20.70 0.44
C ILE A 278 -0.66 20.21 1.42
N LYS A 279 -1.18 19.00 1.21
CA LYS A 279 -2.14 18.36 2.13
C LYS A 279 -1.81 16.88 2.37
N PRO A 280 -2.19 16.32 3.54
CA PRO A 280 -2.14 14.89 3.80
C PRO A 280 -2.95 14.08 2.80
N TYR A 281 -2.54 12.82 2.59
CA TYR A 281 -3.26 11.85 1.77
C TYR A 281 -2.86 10.41 2.14
N LYS A 282 -3.68 9.44 1.75
CA LYS A 282 -3.49 8.01 2.03
C LYS A 282 -2.51 7.37 1.03
N ILE A 283 -1.61 6.54 1.53
CA ILE A 283 -0.73 5.66 0.73
C ILE A 283 -1.13 4.22 1.03
N GLU A 284 -1.39 3.42 0.01
CA GLU A 284 -1.77 2.01 0.11
C GLU A 284 -0.87 1.12 -0.73
N ILE A 285 -0.48 -0.02 -0.18
CA ILE A 285 0.51 -0.92 -0.78
C ILE A 285 0.07 -2.36 -0.58
N VAL A 286 -0.16 -3.09 -1.67
CA VAL A 286 -0.60 -4.49 -1.64
C VAL A 286 0.50 -5.43 -2.11
N ARG A 287 0.70 -6.52 -1.38
CA ARG A 287 1.67 -7.57 -1.71
C ARG A 287 1.12 -8.96 -1.38
N SER A 288 1.24 -9.89 -2.33
CA SER A 288 0.82 -11.29 -2.18
C SER A 288 1.99 -12.27 -2.37
N MET A 289 2.28 -13.12 -1.40
CA MET A 289 3.49 -13.94 -1.38
C MET A 289 3.34 -15.27 -0.62
N SER A 290 3.74 -16.37 -1.27
CA SER A 290 4.07 -17.64 -0.62
C SER A 290 5.42 -17.51 0.12
N ARG A 291 5.46 -17.88 1.42
CA ARG A 291 6.61 -17.71 2.32
C ARG A 291 6.88 -18.92 3.21
#